data_AF-A0A3B8S615-F1
#
_entry.id   AF-A0A3B8S615-F1
#
_cell.length_a   1.000
_cell.length_b   1.000
_cell.length_c   1.000
_cell.angle_alpha   90.00
_cell.angle_beta   90.00
_cell.angle_gamma   90.00
#
_symmetry.space_group_name_H-M   'P 1'
#
loop_
_entity.id
_entity.type
_entity.pdbx_description
1 polymer ?
#
loop_
_entity_poly.entity_id
_entity_poly.type
_entity_poly.pdbx_seq_one_letter_code
_entity_poly.pdbx_strand_id
1 'polypeptide(L)' 'RPVLMTTLTTLLGTLPLAMSKGQGSEMWQSLGIATIGGLFFSSVITLVLVPVLYSIFETRIKQKKEID' A
#
# COMPACT_ATOMS: atom_id res chain seq x y z
N ARG A 1 2.58 8.95 11.34
CA ARG A 1 2.22 8.81 9.90
C ARG A 1 1.27 7.60 9.79
N PRO A 2 0.00 7.79 9.39
CA PRO A 2 -1.06 6.76 9.48
C PRO A 2 -0.72 5.42 8.80
N VAL A 3 0.01 5.47 7.67
CA VAL A 3 0.46 4.29 6.91
C VAL A 3 1.31 3.33 7.75
N LEU A 4 2.25 3.84 8.54
CA LEU A 4 3.08 3.00 9.41
C LEU A 4 2.24 2.30 10.49
N MET A 5 1.18 2.98 10.96
CA MET A 5 0.28 2.45 11.98
C MET A 5 -0.59 1.32 11.43
N THR A 6 -1.13 1.47 10.20
CA THR A 6 -1.90 0.41 9.56
C THR A 6 -1.05 -0.79 9.17
N THR A 7 0.18 -0.59 8.66
CA THR A 7 1.08 -1.71 8.35
C THR A 7 1.42 -2.53 9.60
N LEU A 8 1.69 -1.85 10.72
CA LEU A 8 1.95 -2.50 12.02
C LEU A 8 0.74 -3.31 12.52
N THR A 9 -0.47 -2.73 12.47
CA THR A 9 -1.69 -3.44 12.88
C THR A 9 -1.95 -4.66 12.00
N THR A 10 -1.77 -4.55 10.68
CA THR A 10 -1.92 -5.69 9.76
C THR A 10 -0.89 -6.76 10.03
N LEU A 11 0.39 -6.40 10.18
CA LEU A 11 1.47 -7.34 10.51
C LEU A 11 1.21 -8.08 11.83
N LEU A 12 0.77 -7.38 12.88
CA LEU A 12 0.46 -7.99 14.17
C LEU A 12 -0.78 -8.89 14.10
N GLY A 13 -1.79 -8.52 13.30
CA GLY A 13 -3.00 -9.33 13.09
C GLY A 13 -2.79 -10.56 12.22
N THR A 14 -1.91 -10.50 11.22
CA THR A 14 -1.58 -11.62 10.34
C THR A 14 -0.39 -12.46 10.82
N LEU A 15 0.41 -11.96 11.76
CA LEU A 15 1.51 -12.71 12.42
C LEU A 15 1.06 -14.09 12.95
N PRO A 16 -0.02 -14.21 13.76
CA PRO A 16 -0.44 -15.51 14.26
C PRO A 16 -1.02 -16.40 13.16
N LEU A 17 -1.63 -15.83 12.12
CA LEU A 17 -2.09 -16.58 10.93
C LEU A 17 -0.91 -17.12 10.11
N ALA A 18 0.20 -16.38 10.02
CA ALA A 18 1.40 -16.78 9.30
C ALA A 18 2.28 -17.78 10.08
N MET A 19 2.22 -17.76 11.42
CA MET A 19 2.89 -18.73 12.31
C MET A 19 2.04 -19.96 12.63
N SER A 20 0.74 -19.94 12.31
CA SER A 20 -0.14 -21.09 12.46
C SER A 20 0.35 -22.24 11.56
N LYS A 21 1.01 -23.24 12.15
CA LYS A 21 1.38 -24.50 11.50
C LYS A 21 0.28 -25.54 11.78
N GLY A 22 -0.83 -25.43 11.07
CA GLY A 22 -1.95 -26.38 11.13
C GLY A 22 -2.29 -26.95 9.75
N GLN A 23 -2.92 -28.12 9.66
CA GLN A 23 -3.35 -28.70 8.37
C GLN A 23 -4.35 -27.73 7.68
N GLY A 24 -4.02 -27.23 6.49
CA GLY A 24 -4.77 -26.17 5.79
C GLY A 24 -4.23 -24.74 5.96
N SER A 25 -3.14 -24.55 6.72
CA SER A 25 -2.51 -23.23 6.96
C SER A 25 -1.71 -22.68 5.78
N GLU A 26 -1.29 -23.51 4.82
CA GLU A 26 -0.49 -23.07 3.66
C GLU A 26 -1.18 -21.99 2.82
N MET A 27 -2.51 -22.10 2.68
CA MET A 27 -3.33 -21.11 1.96
C MET A 27 -3.41 -19.78 2.71
N TRP A 28 -3.58 -19.82 4.04
CA TRP A 28 -3.63 -18.64 4.89
C TRP A 28 -2.27 -17.96 5.02
N GLN A 29 -1.19 -18.75 5.08
CA GLN A 29 0.18 -18.27 5.13
C GLN A 29 0.56 -17.56 3.81
N SER A 30 0.20 -18.16 2.67
CA SER A 30 0.42 -17.56 1.34
C SER A 30 -0.38 -16.27 1.16
N LEU A 31 -1.64 -16.24 1.60
CA LEU A 31 -2.48 -15.03 1.58
C LEU A 31 -1.93 -13.90 2.45
N GLY A 32 -1.45 -14.23 3.66
CA GLY A 32 -0.85 -13.26 4.58
C GLY A 32 0.42 -12.62 4.00
N ILE A 33 1.31 -13.43 3.42
CA ILE A 33 2.54 -12.94 2.80
C ILE A 33 2.22 -12.04 1.59
N ALA A 34 1.28 -12.45 0.74
CA ALA A 34 0.87 -11.67 -0.44
C ALA A 34 0.27 -10.31 -0.06
N THR A 35 -0.59 -10.25 0.95
CA THR A 35 -1.21 -8.99 1.40
C THR A 35 -0.22 -8.07 2.10
N ILE A 36 0.71 -8.58 2.91
CA ILE A 36 1.77 -7.76 3.53
C ILE A 36 2.62 -7.10 2.45
N GLY A 37 3.10 -7.88 1.48
CA GLY A 37 3.91 -7.36 0.38
C GLY A 37 3.13 -6.37 -0.49
N GLY A 38 1.89 -6.70 -0.86
CA GLY A 38 1.04 -5.84 -1.67
C GLY A 38 0.67 -4.53 -1.00
N LEU A 39 0.36 -4.53 0.30
CA LEU A 39 0.04 -3.32 1.07
C LEU A 39 1.27 -2.44 1.26
N PHE A 40 2.43 -3.02 1.53
CA PHE A 40 3.69 -2.28 1.61
C PHE A 40 4.01 -1.62 0.27
N PHE A 41 3.94 -2.39 -0.82
CA PHE A 41 4.19 -1.88 -2.17
C PHE A 41 3.19 -0.80 -2.58
N SER A 42 1.89 -1.01 -2.31
CA SER A 42 0.84 -0.02 -2.58
C SER A 42 1.00 1.25 -1.75
N SER A 43 1.47 1.15 -0.51
CA SER A 43 1.73 2.32 0.33
C SER A 43 2.90 3.15 -0.20
N VAL A 44 3.99 2.49 -0.61
CA VAL A 44 5.15 3.15 -1.23
C VAL A 44 4.76 3.75 -2.57
N ILE A 45 4.04 2.99 -3.42
CA ILE A 45 3.58 3.49 -4.72
C ILE A 45 2.69 4.70 -4.51
N THR A 46 1.75 4.70 -3.56
CA THR A 46 0.85 5.83 -3.32
C THR A 46 1.62 7.08 -2.88
N LEU A 47 2.62 6.93 -2.00
CA LEU A 47 3.46 8.05 -1.54
C LEU A 47 4.24 8.73 -2.68
N VAL A 48 4.57 7.99 -3.74
CA VAL A 48 5.26 8.50 -4.94
C VAL A 48 4.26 8.93 -6.02
N LEU A 49 3.19 8.16 -6.21
CA LEU A 49 2.17 8.35 -7.23
C LEU A 49 1.36 9.63 -6.96
N VAL A 50 1.02 9.92 -5.70
CA VAL A 50 0.30 11.15 -5.32
C VAL A 50 1.06 12.41 -5.72
N PRO A 51 2.35 12.64 -5.36
CA PRO A 51 3.07 13.83 -5.78
C PRO A 51 3.40 13.87 -7.27
N VAL A 52 3.60 12.71 -7.92
CA VAL A 52 3.80 12.63 -9.37
C VAL A 52 2.54 13.04 -10.12
N LEU A 53 1.39 12.47 -9.74
CA LEU A 53 0.09 12.86 -10.28
C LEU A 53 -0.19 14.32 -9.99
N TYR A 54 0.12 14.81 -8.79
CA TYR A 54 -0.05 16.22 -8.45
C TYR A 54 0.82 17.12 -9.31
N SER A 55 2.10 16.78 -9.54
CA SER A 55 3.00 17.56 -10.41
C SER A 55 2.51 17.59 -11.86
N ILE A 56 2.00 16.46 -12.37
CA ILE A 56 1.44 16.38 -13.71
C ILE A 56 0.15 17.22 -13.81
N PHE A 57 -0.78 17.05 -12.85
CA PHE A 57 -2.03 17.81 -12.82
C PHE A 57 -1.79 19.31 -12.62
N GLU A 58 -0.88 19.70 -11.74
CA GLU A 58 -0.51 21.10 -11.51
C GLU A 58 0.10 21.72 -12.78
N THR A 59 0.98 20.99 -13.47
CA THR A 59 1.54 21.44 -14.75
C THR A 59 0.46 21.61 -15.82
N ARG A 60 -0.49 20.67 -15.90
CA ARG A 60 -1.63 20.72 -16.83
C ARG A 60 -2.62 21.84 -16.49
N ILE A 61 -2.87 22.08 -15.21
CA ILE A 61 -3.75 23.17 -14.74
C ILE A 61 -3.11 24.53 -15.00
N LYS A 62 -1.78 24.66 -14.83
CA LYS A 62 -1.04 25.88 -15.22
C LYS A 62 -1.15 26.16 -16.72
N GLN A 63 -1.01 25.15 -17.58
CA GLN A 63 -1.15 25.33 -19.03
C GLN A 63 -2.56 25.77 -19.45
N LYS A 64 -3.61 25.33 -18.76
CA LYS A 64 -4.99 25.75 -19.08
C LYS A 64 -5.29 27.20 -18.64
N LYS A 65 -4.50 27.77 -17.72
CA LYS A 65 -4.70 29.13 -17.20
C LYS A 65 -3.95 30.21 -17.98
N GLU A 66 -3.11 29.83 -18.93
CA GLU A 66 -2.35 30.74 -19.79
C GLU A 66 -2.93 30.83 -21.22
N ILE A 67 -4.02 30.09 -21.48
CA ILE A 67 -4.74 30.04 -22.76
C ILE A 67 -6.15 30.70 -22.67
N ASP A 68 -6.61 31.02 -21.45
CA ASP A 68 -7.79 31.86 -21.15
C ASP A 68 -7.31 33.24 -20.64
#